data_AF-W7U4I6-F1
#
_entry.id   AF-W7U4I6-F1
#
_cell.length_a   1.000
_cell.length_b   1.000
_cell.length_c   1.000
_cell.angle_alpha   90.00
_cell.angle_beta   90.00
_cell.angle_gamma   90.00
#
_symmetry.space_group_name_H-M   'P 1'
#
loop_
_entity.id
_entity.type
_entity.pdbx_description
1 polymer ?
#
loop_
_entity_poly.entity_id
_entity_poly.type
_entity_poly.pdbx_seq_one_letter_code
_entity_poly.pdbx_strand_id
1 'polypeptide(L)'
;MPPTRYTAIPTSTFAAPVSRLMVNLMVLTVLGLSYLLWNHDKIQNIIVEIKQHNLGVVKTIEGCPLHQPDDANSSFVTFIIPSKGRDSIDRTVHSLFNQTRNLWKAVIVFDGEQRQITSAKAGYLSDPRITPYTIPKAGKANFAATLRNYGMSRVTRSEWFAFVDDDDILSPEYVSRLLEETQINTLVETVIFRMSEPRVLPPRNHVMFQLGQVGISFAIKRYLFEDGFWFKPSEIEDFNLLKCIFDFNKKMVISPYVTYYVKGWRPGDLSVEYPRINLN
;
A
#
# COMPACT_ATOMS: atom_id res chain seq x y z
N MET A 1 59.92 76.69 40.29
CA MET A 1 60.36 75.30 40.07
C MET A 1 59.24 74.34 40.53
N PRO A 2 59.08 73.19 39.86
CA PRO A 2 57.89 72.30 39.88
C PRO A 2 58.12 71.11 40.86
N PRO A 3 57.43 69.93 40.76
CA PRO A 3 56.02 69.57 40.49
C PRO A 3 55.44 68.61 41.57
N THR A 4 54.13 68.30 41.57
CA THR A 4 53.66 66.89 41.46
C THR A 4 52.16 66.78 41.13
N ARG A 5 51.87 65.78 40.28
CA ARG A 5 50.61 65.44 39.62
C ARG A 5 49.62 64.79 40.58
N TYR A 6 48.31 64.84 40.29
CA TYR A 6 47.48 63.64 40.08
C TYR A 6 46.23 63.99 39.24
N THR A 7 45.73 62.95 38.60
CA THR A 7 44.95 62.83 37.36
C THR A 7 43.47 63.21 37.43
N ALA A 8 42.93 63.67 36.30
CA ALA A 8 41.51 63.82 36.03
C ALA A 8 40.83 62.48 35.72
N ILE A 9 39.57 62.31 36.14
CA ILE A 9 38.59 61.39 35.54
C ILE A 9 37.33 62.21 35.22
N PRO A 10 36.93 62.33 33.95
CA PRO A 10 35.64 62.93 33.58
C PRO A 10 34.53 61.86 33.59
N THR A 11 33.41 62.15 34.25
CA THR A 11 32.16 61.43 34.04
C THR A 11 31.48 61.93 32.77
N SER A 12 31.71 61.25 31.65
CA SER A 12 30.92 61.38 30.43
C SER A 12 30.04 60.14 30.23
N THR A 13 28.77 60.21 30.63
CA THR A 13 27.74 59.31 30.13
C THR A 13 27.25 59.84 28.77
N PHE A 14 27.99 59.50 27.71
CA PHE A 14 27.49 59.53 26.35
C PHE A 14 26.70 58.24 26.10
N ALA A 15 25.40 58.36 25.84
CA ALA A 15 24.62 57.30 25.24
C ALA A 15 25.19 57.02 23.85
N ALA A 16 25.68 55.79 23.62
CA ALA A 16 26.11 55.35 22.30
C ALA A 16 24.88 55.17 21.38
N PRO A 17 24.96 55.55 20.10
CA PRO A 17 23.89 55.27 19.15
C PRO A 17 23.81 53.76 18.94
N VAL A 18 22.64 53.17 19.20
CA VAL A 18 22.34 51.80 18.77
C VAL A 18 22.64 51.73 17.28
N SER A 19 23.66 50.94 16.90
CA SER A 19 24.12 50.89 15.52
C SER A 19 22.95 50.48 14.63
N ARG A 20 22.80 51.12 13.46
CA ARG A 20 21.78 50.77 12.45
C ARG A 20 21.75 49.26 12.14
N LEU A 21 22.87 48.58 12.34
CA LEU A 21 23.02 47.14 12.19
C LEU A 21 22.22 46.34 13.24
N MET A 22 22.21 46.77 14.52
CA MET A 22 21.41 46.11 15.56
C MET A 22 19.91 46.35 15.38
N VAL A 23 19.52 47.55 14.94
CA VAL A 23 18.11 47.85 14.62
C VAL A 23 17.64 46.98 13.44
N ASN A 24 18.45 46.85 12.39
CA ASN A 24 18.11 45.99 11.25
C ASN A 24 18.06 44.50 11.60
N LEU A 25 18.92 44.02 12.51
CA LEU A 25 18.91 42.62 12.96
C LEU A 25 17.68 42.32 13.85
N MET A 26 17.25 43.28 14.67
CA MET A 26 16.00 43.19 15.42
C MET A 26 14.78 43.21 14.48
N VAL A 27 14.77 44.05 13.45
CA VAL A 27 13.68 44.08 12.47
C VAL A 27 13.60 42.77 11.66
N LEU A 28 14.73 42.20 11.25
CA LEU A 28 14.76 40.91 10.53
C LEU A 28 14.31 39.74 11.40
N THR A 29 14.67 39.73 12.68
CA THR A 29 14.20 38.68 13.62
C THR A 29 12.71 38.83 13.92
N VAL A 30 12.20 40.06 14.11
CA VAL A 30 10.76 40.30 14.28
C VAL A 30 9.97 39.93 13.02
N LEU A 31 10.46 40.25 11.82
CA LEU A 31 9.83 39.85 10.56
C LEU A 31 9.89 38.33 10.33
N GLY A 32 11.01 37.69 10.68
CA GLY A 32 11.17 36.23 10.60
C GLY A 32 10.25 35.49 11.57
N LEU A 33 10.16 35.95 12.83
CA LEU A 33 9.20 35.44 13.81
C LEU A 33 7.75 35.71 13.38
N SER A 34 7.46 36.89 12.82
CA SER A 34 6.13 37.21 12.30
C SER A 34 5.77 36.33 11.10
N TYR A 35 6.72 36.00 10.23
CA TYR A 35 6.53 35.09 9.10
C TYR A 35 6.35 33.63 9.54
N LEU A 36 7.11 33.18 10.54
CA LEU A 36 6.96 31.87 11.17
C LEU A 36 5.61 31.74 11.89
N LEU A 37 5.20 32.77 12.65
CA LEU A 37 3.90 32.82 13.32
C LEU A 37 2.76 32.89 12.30
N TRP A 38 2.89 33.69 11.24
CA TRP A 38 1.90 33.77 10.16
C TRP A 38 1.76 32.44 9.40
N ASN A 39 2.87 31.74 9.13
CA ASN A 39 2.82 30.41 8.54
C ASN A 39 2.28 29.35 9.52
N HIS A 40 2.60 29.46 10.82
CA HIS A 40 2.02 28.60 11.84
C HIS A 40 0.51 28.80 11.92
N ASP A 41 0.01 30.04 11.96
CA ASP A 41 -1.41 30.35 11.97
C ASP A 41 -2.10 29.91 10.67
N LYS A 42 -1.45 30.06 9.51
CA LYS A 42 -1.96 29.48 8.24
C LYS A 42 -2.05 27.96 8.29
N ILE A 43 -1.04 27.30 8.84
CA ILE A 43 -1.03 25.83 8.99
C ILE A 43 -2.10 25.40 10.00
N GLN A 44 -2.25 26.10 11.12
CA GLN A 44 -3.32 25.83 12.09
C GLN A 44 -4.69 26.08 11.50
N ASN A 45 -4.87 27.13 10.69
CA ASN A 45 -6.11 27.39 9.97
C ASN A 45 -6.40 26.30 8.94
N ILE A 46 -5.40 25.83 8.17
CA ILE A 46 -5.57 24.69 7.26
C ILE A 46 -5.89 23.40 8.03
N ILE A 47 -5.26 23.16 9.19
CA ILE A 47 -5.56 21.99 10.04
C ILE A 47 -6.96 22.08 10.63
N VAL A 48 -7.39 23.27 11.09
CA VAL A 48 -8.75 23.51 11.58
C VAL A 48 -9.76 23.40 10.45
N GLU A 49 -9.45 23.89 9.27
CA GLU A 49 -10.30 23.82 8.07
C GLU A 49 -10.39 22.37 7.57
N ILE A 50 -9.31 21.59 7.59
CA ILE A 50 -9.32 20.12 7.33
C ILE A 50 -10.10 19.38 8.42
N LYS A 51 -9.95 19.75 9.69
CA LYS A 51 -10.71 19.14 10.81
C LYS A 51 -12.19 19.51 10.75
N GLN A 52 -12.55 20.73 10.34
CA GLN A 52 -13.92 21.19 10.14
C GLN A 52 -14.51 20.61 8.86
N HIS A 53 -13.72 20.43 7.79
CA HIS A 53 -14.13 19.66 6.62
C HIS A 53 -14.36 18.20 7.02
N ASN A 54 -13.47 17.57 7.80
CA ASN A 54 -13.66 16.20 8.27
C ASN A 54 -14.81 16.05 9.28
N LEU A 55 -15.04 17.02 10.18
CA LEU A 55 -16.19 17.03 11.10
C LEU A 55 -17.50 17.39 10.40
N GLY A 56 -17.45 18.19 9.33
CA GLY A 56 -18.57 18.49 8.43
C GLY A 56 -18.90 17.32 7.50
N VAL A 57 -17.91 16.50 7.14
CA VAL A 57 -18.06 15.26 6.36
C VAL A 57 -18.55 14.08 7.23
N VAL A 58 -18.40 14.16 8.56
CA VAL A 58 -18.94 13.16 9.51
C VAL A 58 -20.42 13.42 9.89
N LYS A 59 -21.03 14.52 9.43
CA LYS A 59 -22.50 14.65 9.46
C LYS A 59 -23.11 13.85 8.31
N THR A 60 -23.50 12.62 8.65
CA THR A 60 -24.46 11.77 7.95
C THR A 60 -24.38 11.83 6.43
N ILE A 61 -23.59 10.92 5.86
CA ILE A 61 -23.79 10.49 4.47
C ILE A 61 -25.08 9.64 4.44
N GLU A 62 -26.22 10.29 4.64
CA GLU A 62 -27.49 9.86 4.08
C GLU A 62 -27.53 10.43 2.67
N GLY A 63 -27.12 9.64 1.67
CA GLY A 63 -27.34 9.97 0.25
C GLY A 63 -26.11 10.15 -0.65
N CYS A 64 -24.88 9.87 -0.22
CA CYS A 64 -23.86 9.52 -1.21
C CYS A 64 -24.18 8.11 -1.69
N PRO A 65 -24.35 7.85 -3.01
CA PRO A 65 -24.27 6.50 -3.46
C PRO A 65 -22.82 6.09 -3.20
N LEU A 66 -22.60 5.45 -2.04
CA LEU A 66 -21.80 4.24 -2.08
C LEU A 66 -22.28 3.55 -3.33
N HIS A 67 -21.39 3.30 -4.28
CA HIS A 67 -21.64 2.23 -5.22
C HIS A 67 -21.74 0.98 -4.36
N GLN A 68 -22.91 0.80 -3.75
CA GLN A 68 -23.36 -0.47 -3.24
C GLN A 68 -23.38 -1.28 -4.52
N PRO A 69 -22.53 -2.31 -4.63
CA PRO A 69 -22.76 -3.27 -5.67
C PRO A 69 -24.12 -3.90 -5.35
N ASP A 70 -25.17 -3.34 -5.94
CA ASP A 70 -26.55 -3.83 -5.88
C ASP A 70 -26.65 -5.22 -6.53
N ASP A 71 -25.56 -5.71 -7.10
CA ASP A 71 -25.40 -7.09 -7.47
C ASP A 71 -24.77 -7.86 -6.30
N ALA A 72 -25.53 -8.76 -5.69
CA ALA A 72 -25.03 -9.83 -4.79
C ALA A 72 -23.94 -10.74 -5.43
N ASN A 73 -23.44 -10.36 -6.61
CA ASN A 73 -22.50 -11.08 -7.45
C ASN A 73 -21.34 -10.20 -7.97
N SER A 74 -21.27 -8.92 -7.57
CA SER A 74 -20.20 -7.99 -7.93
C SER A 74 -19.06 -8.06 -6.91
N SER A 75 -17.90 -8.53 -7.34
CA SER A 75 -16.69 -8.64 -6.52
C SER A 75 -15.71 -7.52 -6.86
N PHE A 76 -15.22 -6.80 -5.86
CA PHE A 76 -14.23 -5.73 -6.05
C PHE A 76 -12.90 -6.28 -6.59
N VAL A 77 -12.42 -7.38 -6.00
CA VAL A 77 -11.16 -8.04 -6.37
C VAL A 77 -11.37 -9.52 -6.68
N THR A 78 -10.67 -10.04 -7.70
CA THR A 78 -10.53 -11.49 -7.91
C THR A 78 -9.10 -11.92 -7.65
N PHE A 79 -8.92 -12.86 -6.72
CA PHE A 79 -7.64 -13.50 -6.43
C PHE A 79 -7.32 -14.58 -7.47
N ILE A 80 -6.17 -14.49 -8.10
CA ILE A 80 -5.68 -15.50 -9.05
C ILE A 80 -4.67 -16.40 -8.33
N ILE A 81 -4.99 -17.69 -8.26
CA ILE A 81 -4.22 -18.70 -7.50
C ILE A 81 -3.68 -19.76 -8.46
N PRO A 82 -2.39 -19.69 -8.84
CA PRO A 82 -1.76 -20.79 -9.55
C PRO A 82 -1.53 -21.96 -8.59
N SER A 83 -1.89 -23.18 -8.99
CA SER A 83 -1.75 -24.36 -8.14
C SER A 83 -1.20 -25.56 -8.89
N LYS A 84 -0.34 -26.33 -8.21
CA LYS A 84 0.05 -27.69 -8.62
C LYS A 84 -0.66 -28.79 -7.82
N GLY A 85 -1.79 -28.43 -7.19
CA GLY A 85 -2.61 -29.38 -6.47
C GLY A 85 -2.07 -29.79 -5.09
N ARG A 86 -1.27 -28.96 -4.42
CA ARG A 86 -0.78 -29.25 -3.06
C ARG A 86 -1.89 -29.14 -2.02
N ASP A 87 -1.71 -29.79 -0.87
CA ASP A 87 -2.59 -29.62 0.30
C ASP A 87 -2.45 -28.24 0.95
N SER A 88 -1.35 -27.53 0.66
CA SER A 88 -1.15 -26.16 1.13
C SER A 88 -2.19 -25.18 0.63
N ILE A 89 -2.91 -25.49 -0.45
CA ILE A 89 -3.95 -24.61 -0.97
C ILE A 89 -5.09 -24.40 0.04
N ASP A 90 -5.33 -25.36 0.93
CA ASP A 90 -6.38 -25.30 1.94
C ASP A 90 -6.17 -24.10 2.88
N ARG A 91 -4.92 -23.84 3.30
CA ARG A 91 -4.61 -22.66 4.11
C ARG A 91 -4.75 -21.35 3.33
N THR A 92 -4.38 -21.35 2.05
CA THR A 92 -4.51 -20.19 1.18
C THR A 92 -5.98 -19.81 1.02
N VAL A 93 -6.84 -20.79 0.69
CA VAL A 93 -8.29 -20.60 0.55
C VAL A 93 -8.92 -20.22 1.89
N HIS A 94 -8.51 -20.84 3.00
CA HIS A 94 -9.00 -20.46 4.32
C HIS A 94 -8.65 -19.00 4.67
N SER A 95 -7.48 -18.49 4.24
CA SER A 95 -7.12 -17.08 4.42
C SER A 95 -8.02 -16.12 3.63
N LEU A 96 -8.59 -16.57 2.50
CA LEU A 96 -9.61 -15.81 1.77
C LEU A 96 -10.95 -15.81 2.50
N PHE A 97 -11.37 -16.95 3.05
CA PHE A 97 -12.60 -17.01 3.85
C PHE A 97 -12.53 -16.14 5.11
N ASN A 98 -11.33 -15.91 5.63
CA ASN A 98 -11.10 -15.04 6.79
C ASN A 98 -10.99 -13.55 6.43
N GLN A 99 -11.22 -13.13 5.18
CA GLN A 99 -11.24 -11.71 4.84
C GLN A 99 -12.36 -10.98 5.58
N THR A 100 -12.01 -9.86 6.22
CA THR A 100 -12.93 -8.94 6.92
C THR A 100 -13.94 -8.28 6.00
N ARG A 101 -13.69 -8.26 4.68
CA ARG A 101 -14.60 -7.75 3.65
C ARG A 101 -14.86 -8.82 2.61
N ASN A 102 -16.11 -9.21 2.45
CA ASN A 102 -16.54 -10.23 1.50
C ASN A 102 -16.77 -9.68 0.08
N LEU A 103 -15.84 -8.86 -0.42
CA LEU A 103 -15.89 -8.25 -1.76
C LEU A 103 -14.88 -8.91 -2.70
N TRP A 104 -14.73 -10.23 -2.59
CA TRP A 104 -13.73 -10.98 -3.33
C TRP A 104 -14.31 -12.22 -4.03
N LYS A 105 -13.64 -12.61 -5.12
CA LYS A 105 -13.73 -13.93 -5.75
C LYS A 105 -12.34 -14.52 -5.87
N ALA A 106 -12.26 -15.80 -6.21
CA ALA A 106 -11.00 -16.47 -6.50
C ALA A 106 -11.12 -17.31 -7.77
N VAL A 107 -10.07 -17.31 -8.58
CA VAL A 107 -9.86 -18.22 -9.69
C VAL A 107 -8.66 -19.09 -9.36
N ILE A 108 -8.87 -20.39 -9.23
CA ILE A 108 -7.80 -21.36 -8.97
C ILE A 108 -7.49 -22.06 -10.29
N VAL A 109 -6.24 -21.99 -10.73
CA VAL A 109 -5.80 -22.65 -11.97
C VAL A 109 -4.85 -23.78 -11.63
N PHE A 110 -5.24 -25.02 -11.90
CA PHE A 110 -4.44 -26.21 -11.66
C PHE A 110 -3.55 -26.56 -12.85
N ASP A 111 -2.26 -26.77 -12.59
CA ASP A 111 -1.21 -27.14 -13.54
C ASP A 111 -1.10 -28.66 -13.73
N GLY A 112 -1.77 -29.20 -14.75
CA GLY A 112 -1.75 -30.63 -15.07
C GLY A 112 -3.05 -31.35 -14.74
N GLU A 113 -3.00 -32.67 -14.56
CA GLU A 113 -4.21 -33.51 -14.56
C GLU A 113 -5.17 -33.28 -13.38
N GLN A 114 -6.46 -33.44 -13.68
CA GLN A 114 -7.62 -33.19 -12.82
C GLN A 114 -7.63 -34.01 -11.51
N ARG A 115 -6.86 -35.10 -11.42
CA ARG A 115 -6.68 -35.91 -10.19
C ARG A 115 -6.06 -35.13 -9.03
N GLN A 116 -5.48 -33.95 -9.29
CA GLN A 116 -5.00 -33.01 -8.29
C GLN A 116 -6.13 -32.31 -7.50
N ILE A 117 -7.37 -32.41 -7.98
CA ILE A 117 -8.59 -31.97 -7.31
C ILE A 117 -9.16 -33.18 -6.56
N THR A 118 -8.49 -33.61 -5.49
CA THR A 118 -9.01 -34.69 -4.64
C THR A 118 -10.29 -34.24 -3.92
N SER A 119 -11.10 -35.20 -3.50
CA SER A 119 -12.36 -34.96 -2.77
C SER A 119 -12.20 -34.13 -1.49
N ALA A 120 -11.01 -34.08 -0.89
CA ALA A 120 -10.68 -33.20 0.23
C ALA A 120 -10.83 -31.70 -0.12
N LYS A 121 -10.66 -31.33 -1.40
CA LYS A 121 -10.79 -29.95 -1.90
C LYS A 121 -12.21 -29.61 -2.35
N ALA A 122 -13.10 -30.60 -2.48
CA ALA A 122 -14.45 -30.41 -2.99
C ALA A 122 -15.29 -29.46 -2.11
N GLY A 123 -14.98 -29.37 -0.81
CA GLY A 123 -15.70 -28.51 0.14
C GLY A 123 -15.68 -27.04 -0.27
N TYR A 124 -14.49 -26.44 -0.42
CA TYR A 124 -14.39 -25.02 -0.78
C TYR A 124 -14.61 -24.77 -2.28
N LEU A 125 -14.39 -25.76 -3.14
CA LEU A 125 -14.66 -25.65 -4.58
C LEU A 125 -16.16 -25.57 -4.90
N SER A 126 -17.02 -25.87 -3.93
CA SER A 126 -18.46 -25.63 -4.04
C SER A 126 -18.87 -24.19 -3.72
N ASP A 127 -17.98 -23.37 -3.13
CA ASP A 127 -18.27 -21.98 -2.81
C ASP A 127 -18.41 -21.15 -4.11
N PRO A 128 -19.51 -20.42 -4.31
CA PRO A 128 -19.76 -19.66 -5.54
C PRO A 128 -18.76 -18.52 -5.79
N ARG A 129 -17.94 -18.15 -4.79
CA ARG A 129 -16.84 -17.19 -4.96
C ARG A 129 -15.60 -17.81 -5.59
N ILE A 130 -15.50 -19.14 -5.64
CA ILE A 130 -14.30 -19.86 -6.10
C ILE A 130 -14.60 -20.57 -7.42
N THR A 131 -13.84 -20.24 -8.46
CA THR A 131 -13.93 -20.88 -9.77
C THR A 131 -12.65 -21.66 -10.07
N PRO A 132 -12.68 -23.00 -10.09
CA PRO A 132 -11.54 -23.80 -10.48
C PRO A 132 -11.44 -23.95 -12.01
N TYR A 133 -10.21 -23.96 -12.51
CA TYR A 133 -9.86 -24.39 -13.86
C TYR A 133 -8.70 -25.37 -13.81
N THR A 134 -8.64 -26.25 -14.79
CA THR A 134 -7.51 -27.16 -15.01
C THR A 134 -7.01 -26.96 -16.42
N ILE A 135 -5.69 -26.81 -16.58
CA ILE A 135 -5.06 -26.69 -17.89
C ILE A 135 -3.99 -27.76 -18.06
N PRO A 136 -3.64 -28.14 -19.32
CA PRO A 136 -2.48 -29.00 -19.56
C PRO A 136 -1.23 -28.40 -18.92
N LYS A 137 -0.32 -29.28 -18.48
CA LYS A 137 0.88 -28.88 -17.76
C LYS A 137 1.65 -27.80 -18.52
N ALA A 138 1.80 -26.63 -17.92
CA ALA A 138 2.42 -25.47 -18.51
C ALA A 138 3.94 -25.48 -18.27
N GLY A 139 4.71 -25.56 -19.37
CA GLY A 139 6.15 -25.25 -19.36
C GLY A 139 7.05 -26.14 -18.49
N LYS A 140 8.22 -25.58 -18.13
CA LYS A 140 9.18 -26.16 -17.18
C LYS A 140 8.86 -25.67 -15.75
N ALA A 141 9.38 -26.35 -14.73
CA ALA A 141 9.16 -26.01 -13.32
C ALA A 141 9.42 -24.51 -13.03
N ASN A 142 8.60 -23.92 -12.15
CA ASN A 142 8.74 -22.57 -11.56
C ASN A 142 8.23 -21.36 -12.36
N PHE A 143 7.40 -21.54 -13.40
CA PHE A 143 6.73 -20.41 -14.06
C PHE A 143 5.22 -20.45 -13.83
N ALA A 144 4.72 -19.57 -12.96
CA ALA A 144 3.29 -19.43 -12.69
C ALA A 144 2.62 -18.45 -13.67
N ALA A 145 3.39 -17.68 -14.46
CA ALA A 145 2.89 -16.72 -15.44
C ALA A 145 1.76 -17.26 -16.33
N THR A 146 1.91 -18.47 -16.90
CA THR A 146 0.90 -19.06 -17.79
C THR A 146 -0.42 -19.28 -17.06
N LEU A 147 -0.37 -19.79 -15.83
CA LEU A 147 -1.56 -20.02 -15.01
C LEU A 147 -2.20 -18.71 -14.59
N ARG A 148 -1.40 -17.72 -14.20
CA ARG A 148 -1.88 -16.39 -13.80
C ARG A 148 -2.57 -15.68 -14.96
N ASN A 149 -1.95 -15.67 -16.14
CA ASN A 149 -2.56 -15.11 -17.36
C ASN A 149 -3.85 -15.84 -17.75
N TYR A 150 -3.86 -17.17 -17.68
CA TYR A 150 -5.07 -17.95 -17.92
C TYR A 150 -6.17 -17.56 -16.92
N GLY A 151 -5.86 -17.50 -15.62
CA GLY A 151 -6.80 -17.12 -14.57
C GLY A 151 -7.39 -15.72 -14.79
N MET A 152 -6.54 -14.73 -15.08
CA MET A 152 -7.00 -13.36 -15.41
C MET A 152 -7.95 -13.34 -16.62
N SER A 153 -7.65 -14.12 -17.66
CA SER A 153 -8.51 -14.21 -18.86
C SER A 153 -9.92 -14.76 -18.62
N ARG A 154 -10.17 -15.38 -17.46
CA ARG A 154 -11.48 -15.94 -17.09
C ARG A 154 -12.36 -14.99 -16.28
N VAL A 155 -11.82 -13.87 -15.82
CA VAL A 155 -12.52 -12.93 -14.96
C VAL A 155 -13.21 -11.86 -15.77
N THR A 156 -14.50 -11.64 -15.52
CA THR A 156 -15.34 -10.72 -16.30
C THR A 156 -15.93 -9.56 -15.49
N ARG A 157 -15.92 -9.63 -14.16
CA ARG A 157 -16.71 -8.71 -13.30
C ARG A 157 -15.92 -7.97 -12.22
N SER A 158 -14.69 -8.37 -11.91
CA SER A 158 -13.90 -7.67 -10.89
C SER A 158 -13.17 -6.45 -11.44
N GLU A 159 -13.09 -5.42 -10.61
CA GLU A 159 -12.32 -4.21 -10.95
C GLU A 159 -10.81 -4.46 -10.77
N TRP A 160 -10.44 -5.28 -9.79
CA TRP A 160 -9.06 -5.58 -9.45
C TRP A 160 -8.72 -7.06 -9.61
N PHE A 161 -7.50 -7.32 -10.05
CA PHE A 161 -6.80 -8.57 -9.83
C PHE A 161 -5.90 -8.45 -8.62
N ALA A 162 -5.86 -9.50 -7.82
CA ALA A 162 -4.82 -9.73 -6.82
C ALA A 162 -4.33 -11.17 -6.95
N PHE A 163 -3.19 -11.49 -6.37
CA PHE A 163 -2.52 -12.75 -6.61
C PHE A 163 -2.07 -13.37 -5.28
N VAL A 164 -2.14 -14.70 -5.19
CA VAL A 164 -1.63 -15.46 -4.04
C VAL A 164 -1.23 -16.85 -4.50
N ASP A 165 -0.04 -17.31 -4.13
CA ASP A 165 0.42 -18.65 -4.44
C ASP A 165 -0.28 -19.69 -3.54
N ASP A 166 -0.47 -20.93 -4.05
CA ASP A 166 -1.19 -22.01 -3.36
C ASP A 166 -0.49 -22.56 -2.11
N ASP A 167 0.54 -21.89 -1.63
CA ASP A 167 1.22 -22.18 -0.37
C ASP A 167 1.44 -20.96 0.53
N ASP A 168 0.89 -19.80 0.18
CA ASP A 168 0.96 -18.57 0.96
C ASP A 168 -0.39 -18.22 1.59
N ILE A 169 -0.41 -17.24 2.49
CA ILE A 169 -1.63 -16.76 3.15
C ILE A 169 -1.72 -15.24 3.09
N LEU A 170 -2.94 -14.73 3.05
CA LEU A 170 -3.22 -13.29 3.13
C LEU A 170 -3.65 -12.90 4.55
N SER A 171 -3.36 -11.65 4.93
CA SER A 171 -3.95 -11.03 6.12
C SER A 171 -5.47 -10.93 5.97
N PRO A 172 -6.25 -11.12 7.05
CA PRO A 172 -7.70 -10.89 7.07
C PRO A 172 -8.13 -9.49 6.56
N GLU A 173 -7.22 -8.52 6.57
CA GLU A 173 -7.47 -7.15 6.18
C GLU A 173 -7.10 -6.85 4.73
N TYR A 174 -6.57 -7.79 3.93
CA TYR A 174 -6.09 -7.52 2.57
C TYR A 174 -7.10 -6.73 1.72
N VAL A 175 -8.35 -7.20 1.64
CA VAL A 175 -9.39 -6.52 0.85
C VAL A 175 -9.73 -5.14 1.42
N SER A 176 -9.78 -5.00 2.75
CA SER A 176 -9.99 -3.71 3.42
C SER A 176 -8.86 -2.72 3.12
N ARG A 177 -7.61 -3.18 3.12
CA ARG A 177 -6.44 -2.35 2.81
C ARG A 177 -6.38 -1.96 1.34
N LEU A 178 -6.79 -2.84 0.43
CA LEU A 178 -6.90 -2.48 -0.98
C LEU A 178 -7.96 -1.39 -1.19
N LEU A 179 -9.13 -1.52 -0.56
CA LEU A 179 -10.16 -0.47 -0.60
C LEU A 179 -9.61 0.87 -0.06
N GLU A 180 -8.92 0.85 1.07
CA GLU A 180 -8.30 2.03 1.68
C GLU A 180 -7.33 2.73 0.71
N GLU A 181 -6.40 2.00 0.10
CA GLU A 181 -5.44 2.56 -0.87
C GLU A 181 -6.15 3.19 -2.08
N THR A 182 -7.24 2.57 -2.57
CA THR A 182 -8.03 3.12 -3.69
C THR A 182 -8.87 4.33 -3.32
N GLN A 183 -9.20 4.50 -2.04
CA GLN A 183 -9.91 5.69 -1.55
C GLN A 183 -8.93 6.86 -1.32
N ILE A 184 -7.72 6.58 -0.85
CA ILE A 184 -6.65 7.58 -0.69
C ILE A 184 -6.22 8.12 -2.06
N ASN A 185 -6.08 7.25 -3.06
CA ASN A 185 -5.75 7.64 -4.42
C ASN A 185 -6.69 6.98 -5.42
N THR A 186 -7.72 7.71 -5.83
CA THR A 186 -8.74 7.22 -6.78
C THR A 186 -8.19 6.94 -8.18
N LEU A 187 -7.00 7.44 -8.50
CA LEU A 187 -6.31 7.21 -9.77
C LEU A 187 -5.32 6.04 -9.71
N VAL A 188 -5.16 5.36 -8.57
CA VAL A 188 -4.22 4.26 -8.45
C VAL A 188 -4.64 3.07 -9.32
N GLU A 189 -3.68 2.54 -10.07
CA GLU A 189 -3.87 1.44 -11.02
C GLU A 189 -3.19 0.15 -10.53
N THR A 190 -2.17 0.28 -9.67
CA THR A 190 -1.45 -0.83 -9.04
C THR A 190 -1.14 -0.52 -7.58
N VAL A 191 -1.46 -1.46 -6.69
CA VAL A 191 -1.12 -1.40 -5.26
C VAL A 191 -0.16 -2.55 -4.96
N ILE A 192 1.08 -2.23 -4.60
CA ILE A 192 2.08 -3.19 -4.15
C ILE A 192 1.95 -3.29 -2.62
N PHE A 193 1.62 -4.47 -2.11
CA PHE A 193 1.58 -4.72 -0.68
C PHE A 193 2.91 -5.28 -0.20
N ARG A 194 3.25 -4.99 1.05
CA ARG A 194 4.40 -5.62 1.66
C ARG A 194 4.07 -7.07 2.01
N MET A 195 5.04 -7.94 1.79
CA MET A 195 4.99 -9.35 2.15
C MET A 195 5.98 -9.66 3.27
N SER A 196 5.62 -10.64 4.08
CA SER A 196 6.49 -11.26 5.08
C SER A 196 7.14 -12.48 4.47
N GLU A 197 8.42 -12.34 4.13
CA GLU A 197 9.38 -13.43 4.03
C GLU A 197 10.22 -13.40 5.34
N PRO A 198 11.42 -14.01 5.53
CA PRO A 198 12.19 -13.82 6.76
C PRO A 198 12.42 -12.34 7.15
N ARG A 199 12.17 -11.42 6.22
CA ARG A 199 12.07 -9.98 6.41
C ARG A 199 10.86 -9.44 5.65
N VAL A 200 10.46 -8.20 5.96
CA VAL A 200 9.42 -7.48 5.20
C VAL A 200 9.96 -6.97 3.87
N LEU A 201 9.28 -7.31 2.77
CA LEU A 201 9.62 -6.90 1.41
C LEU A 201 8.42 -6.22 0.72
N PRO A 202 8.59 -5.07 0.04
CA PRO A 202 9.75 -4.20 0.10
C PRO A 202 10.02 -3.69 1.53
N PRO A 203 11.27 -3.35 1.87
CA PRO A 203 11.58 -2.69 3.13
C PRO A 203 10.69 -1.47 3.41
N ARG A 204 10.40 -1.20 4.69
CA ARG A 204 9.44 -0.15 5.09
C ARG A 204 9.85 1.26 4.64
N ASN A 205 11.14 1.51 4.50
CA ASN A 205 11.70 2.76 4.01
C ASN A 205 11.78 2.86 2.48
N HIS A 206 11.45 1.80 1.73
CA HIS A 206 11.46 1.86 0.27
C HIS A 206 10.19 2.57 -0.24
N VAL A 207 10.41 3.60 -1.05
CA VAL A 207 9.38 4.33 -1.80
C VAL A 207 9.24 3.86 -3.25
N MET A 208 10.18 3.01 -3.70
CA MET A 208 10.20 2.41 -5.04
C MET A 208 10.42 0.90 -4.93
N PHE A 209 9.78 0.14 -5.81
CA PHE A 209 10.01 -1.30 -5.90
C PHE A 209 11.31 -1.58 -6.65
N GLN A 210 11.98 -2.66 -6.27
CA GLN A 210 13.29 -3.04 -6.82
C GLN A 210 13.31 -4.54 -7.10
N LEU A 211 14.18 -4.95 -8.02
CA LEU A 211 14.39 -6.36 -8.33
C LEU A 211 14.80 -7.12 -7.05
N GLY A 212 14.13 -8.24 -6.78
CA GLY A 212 14.35 -9.04 -5.57
C GLY A 212 13.83 -8.42 -4.26
N GLN A 213 13.08 -7.31 -4.33
CA GLN A 213 12.43 -6.68 -3.17
C GLN A 213 10.90 -6.70 -3.28
N VAL A 214 10.36 -7.31 -4.33
CA VAL A 214 8.93 -7.55 -4.55
C VAL A 214 8.74 -8.96 -5.07
N GLY A 215 7.63 -9.58 -4.70
CA GLY A 215 7.11 -10.77 -5.33
C GLY A 215 5.68 -10.52 -5.80
N ILE A 216 4.88 -11.58 -5.83
CA ILE A 216 3.49 -11.59 -6.31
C ILE A 216 2.49 -10.80 -5.43
N SER A 217 2.96 -10.18 -4.34
CA SER A 217 2.15 -9.40 -3.38
C SER A 217 1.75 -8.01 -3.94
N PHE A 218 0.84 -8.00 -4.91
CA PHE A 218 0.27 -6.77 -5.45
C PHE A 218 -1.14 -7.00 -6.01
N ALA A 219 -1.86 -5.90 -6.23
CA ALA A 219 -3.11 -5.85 -6.95
C ALA A 219 -3.02 -4.87 -8.12
N ILE A 220 -3.63 -5.20 -9.25
CA ILE A 220 -3.67 -4.37 -10.47
C ILE A 220 -5.11 -4.19 -10.94
N LYS A 221 -5.44 -3.05 -11.54
CA LYS A 221 -6.72 -2.87 -12.23
C LYS A 221 -6.86 -3.91 -13.35
N ARG A 222 -8.07 -4.45 -13.51
CA ARG A 222 -8.36 -5.46 -14.53
C ARG A 222 -8.05 -4.98 -15.95
N TYR A 223 -8.36 -3.73 -16.28
CA TYR A 223 -8.11 -3.22 -17.63
C TYR A 223 -6.62 -3.21 -17.99
N LEU A 224 -5.69 -3.25 -17.03
CA LEU A 224 -4.26 -3.38 -17.37
C LEU A 224 -4.00 -4.73 -18.06
N PHE A 225 -4.68 -5.80 -17.67
CA PHE A 225 -4.59 -7.06 -18.42
C PHE A 225 -5.13 -6.91 -19.86
N GLU A 226 -6.20 -6.14 -20.04
CA GLU A 226 -6.84 -5.88 -21.34
C GLU A 226 -5.97 -4.99 -22.23
N ASP A 227 -5.21 -4.06 -21.63
CA ASP A 227 -4.18 -3.22 -22.26
C ASP A 227 -2.90 -4.01 -22.63
N GLY A 228 -2.83 -5.31 -22.34
CA GLY A 228 -1.71 -6.17 -22.71
C GLY A 228 -0.61 -6.31 -21.64
N PHE A 229 -0.85 -5.88 -20.41
CA PHE A 229 0.08 -6.11 -19.29
C PHE A 229 -0.05 -7.54 -18.76
N TRP A 230 0.72 -8.45 -19.35
CA TRP A 230 0.70 -9.89 -19.01
C TRP A 230 1.96 -10.32 -18.28
N PHE A 231 1.85 -11.38 -17.46
CA PHE A 231 3.03 -12.04 -16.91
C PHE A 231 3.82 -12.69 -18.05
N LYS A 232 5.12 -12.41 -18.11
CA LYS A 232 6.06 -13.08 -19.03
C LYS A 232 6.80 -14.17 -18.25
N PRO A 233 6.73 -15.45 -18.67
CA PRO A 233 7.38 -16.55 -17.97
C PRO A 233 8.85 -16.26 -17.69
N SER A 234 9.21 -16.15 -16.42
CA SER A 234 10.58 -15.91 -15.94
C SER A 234 10.65 -16.06 -14.42
N GLU A 235 11.84 -16.23 -13.85
CA GLU A 235 12.02 -16.30 -12.39
C GLU A 235 11.66 -15.00 -11.67
N ILE A 236 11.54 -13.90 -12.42
CA ILE A 236 11.27 -12.55 -11.92
C ILE A 236 10.01 -11.98 -12.58
N GLU A 237 9.07 -12.85 -13.00
CA GLU A 237 7.85 -12.50 -13.74
C GLU A 237 7.01 -11.42 -13.02
N ASP A 238 6.97 -11.46 -11.70
CA ASP A 238 6.30 -10.48 -10.84
C ASP A 238 6.90 -9.08 -11.03
N PHE A 239 8.24 -8.97 -10.89
CA PHE A 239 8.96 -7.73 -11.09
C PHE A 239 8.84 -7.22 -12.53
N ASN A 240 8.93 -8.12 -13.51
CA ASN A 240 8.83 -7.76 -14.92
C ASN A 240 7.47 -7.14 -15.26
N LEU A 241 6.38 -7.67 -14.69
CA LEU A 241 5.05 -7.08 -14.86
C LEU A 241 4.97 -5.69 -14.23
N LEU A 242 5.37 -5.55 -12.96
CA LEU A 242 5.37 -4.27 -12.26
C LEU A 242 6.23 -3.22 -12.98
N LYS A 243 7.41 -3.62 -13.43
CA LYS A 243 8.31 -2.75 -14.22
C LYS A 243 7.67 -2.34 -15.54
N CYS A 244 7.02 -3.27 -16.25
CA CYS A 244 6.34 -2.93 -17.50
C CYS A 244 5.21 -1.92 -17.27
N ILE A 245 4.41 -2.09 -16.22
CA ILE A 245 3.34 -1.14 -15.84
C ILE A 245 3.94 0.23 -15.50
N PHE A 246 5.03 0.25 -14.73
CA PHE A 246 5.74 1.47 -14.35
C PHE A 246 6.33 2.22 -15.55
N ASP A 247 6.97 1.50 -16.48
CA ASP A 247 7.59 2.09 -17.68
C ASP A 247 6.54 2.75 -18.61
N PHE A 248 5.27 2.33 -18.51
CA PHE A 248 4.12 2.95 -19.18
C PHE A 248 3.46 4.08 -18.36
N ASN A 249 4.12 4.55 -17.31
CA ASN A 249 3.72 5.70 -16.48
C ASN A 249 2.34 5.53 -15.79
N LYS A 250 1.95 4.28 -15.55
CA LYS A 250 0.72 3.95 -14.81
C LYS A 250 0.89 4.29 -13.32
N LYS A 251 -0.19 4.65 -12.65
CA LYS A 251 -0.16 5.09 -11.25
C LYS A 251 -0.03 3.91 -10.30
N MET A 252 1.05 3.88 -9.53
CA MET A 252 1.37 2.81 -8.60
C MET A 252 1.61 3.36 -7.20
N VAL A 253 1.30 2.56 -6.17
CA VAL A 253 1.62 2.85 -4.77
C VAL A 253 2.23 1.63 -4.09
N ILE A 254 3.12 1.84 -3.12
CA ILE A 254 3.60 0.80 -2.21
C ILE A 254 2.92 0.99 -0.86
N SER A 255 1.94 0.14 -0.57
CA SER A 255 1.17 0.20 0.66
C SER A 255 2.03 -0.09 1.90
N PRO A 256 1.90 0.66 3.01
CA PRO A 256 2.64 0.41 4.25
C PRO A 256 2.25 -0.91 4.93
N TYR A 257 1.13 -1.51 4.54
CA TYR A 257 0.57 -2.71 5.14
C TYR A 257 1.31 -3.97 4.69
N VAL A 258 1.58 -4.85 5.67
CA VAL A 258 2.03 -6.22 5.40
C VAL A 258 0.76 -7.08 5.32
N THR A 259 0.39 -7.49 4.12
CA THR A 259 -0.87 -8.22 3.90
C THR A 259 -0.68 -9.61 3.28
N TYR A 260 0.57 -9.99 3.02
CA TYR A 260 0.93 -11.23 2.36
C TYR A 260 1.98 -11.96 3.19
N TYR A 261 1.82 -13.25 3.43
CA TYR A 261 2.76 -14.04 4.21
C TYR A 261 3.20 -15.26 3.42
N VAL A 262 4.49 -15.30 3.13
CA VAL A 262 5.11 -16.41 2.42
C VAL A 262 5.17 -17.62 3.34
N LYS A 263 4.98 -18.81 2.78
CA LYS A 263 5.03 -20.09 3.49
C LYS A 263 6.08 -20.10 4.60
N GLY A 264 5.61 -20.39 5.82
CA GLY A 264 6.47 -20.50 7.00
C GLY A 264 6.60 -19.23 7.83
N TRP A 265 5.97 -18.12 7.39
CA TRP A 265 5.98 -16.84 8.10
C TRP A 265 4.54 -16.39 8.40
N ARG A 266 4.33 -15.78 9.56
CA ARG A 266 3.02 -15.33 10.06
C ARG A 266 3.13 -13.95 10.72
N PRO A 267 2.00 -13.23 10.93
CA PRO A 267 2.02 -11.92 11.58
C PRO A 267 2.77 -11.89 12.92
N GLY A 268 2.71 -12.97 13.71
CA GLY A 268 3.41 -13.08 14.99
C GLY A 268 4.92 -13.34 14.89
N ASP A 269 5.42 -13.73 13.72
CA ASP A 269 6.83 -14.05 13.50
C ASP A 269 7.65 -12.79 13.21
N LEU A 270 6.98 -11.67 12.87
CA LEU A 270 7.58 -10.36 12.74
C LEU A 270 7.45 -9.62 14.07
N SER A 271 8.46 -9.72 14.94
CA SER A 271 8.55 -8.91 16.16
C SER A 271 8.81 -7.43 15.80
N VAL A 272 7.79 -6.72 15.32
CA VAL A 272 7.87 -5.27 15.12
C VAL A 272 6.53 -4.66 15.52
N GLU A 273 6.55 -3.95 16.65
CA GLU A 273 5.43 -3.16 17.16
C GLU A 273 4.82 -2.30 16.06
N TYR A 274 3.51 -2.43 15.87
CA TYR A 274 2.74 -1.42 15.15
C TYR A 274 2.77 -0.14 16.00
N PRO A 275 3.31 0.99 15.51
CA PRO A 275 3.10 2.26 16.20
C PRO A 275 1.59 2.52 16.20
N ARG A 276 0.95 2.35 17.37
CA ARG A 276 -0.42 2.77 17.59
C ARG A 276 -0.41 4.29 17.51
N ILE A 277 -1.00 4.85 16.44
CA ILE A 277 -1.36 6.25 16.43
C ILE A 277 -2.50 6.38 17.43
N ASN A 278 -2.18 6.82 18.64
CA ASN A 278 -3.19 7.22 19.62
C ASN A 278 -3.86 8.48 19.10
N LEU A 279 -5.08 8.32 18.58
CA LEU A 279 -5.97 9.43 18.34
C LEU A 279 -6.60 9.80 19.70
N ASN A 280 -5.96 10.72 20.40
CA ASN A 280 -6.60 11.53 21.44
C ASN A 280 -7.13 12.82 20.80
#